data_AF-A0A9D9K8C3-F1
#
_entry.id   AF-A0A9D9K8C3-F1
#
_cell.length_a   1.000
_cell.length_b   1.000
_cell.length_c   1.000
_cell.angle_alpha   90.00
_cell.angle_beta   90.00
_cell.angle_gamma   90.00
#
_symmetry.space_group_name_H-M   'P 1'
#
loop_
_entity.id
_entity.type
_entity.pdbx_description
1 polymer ?
#
loop_
_entity_poly.entity_id
_entity_poly.type
_entity_poly.pdbx_seq_one_letter_code
_entity_poly.pdbx_strand_id
1 'polypeptide(L)'
;MSWLKLINTNDYQILDTVQFPQPDREIYQSASRSQCNADSPEVRWLTYTIIKEDTNGDGKLSDPDLITLAISDADGQNYTELLFDLKRLYGLTLTEEQDRLIIIYLQNNRRKISVVDLFQYQVLSTEDLPGL
;
A
#
# COMPACT_ATOMS: atom_id res chain seq x y z
N MET A 1 0.70 -32.74 -13.88
CA MET A 1 1.54 -31.57 -14.22
C MET A 1 1.45 -30.61 -13.06
N SER A 2 2.52 -30.48 -12.28
CA SER A 2 2.59 -29.59 -11.11
C SER A 2 3.19 -28.27 -11.58
N TRP A 3 2.45 -27.18 -11.41
CA TRP A 3 2.98 -25.84 -11.65
C TRP A 3 3.96 -25.51 -10.53
N LEU A 4 5.19 -25.17 -10.88
CA LEU A 4 6.15 -24.61 -9.93
C LEU A 4 5.60 -23.29 -9.41
N LYS A 5 5.31 -23.24 -8.11
CA LYS A 5 5.06 -22.01 -7.36
C LYS A 5 6.35 -21.21 -7.43
N LEU A 6 6.36 -20.09 -8.18
CA LEU A 6 7.59 -19.36 -8.52
C LEU A 6 8.26 -18.67 -7.30
N ILE A 7 7.58 -18.61 -6.15
CA ILE A 7 8.14 -18.10 -4.89
C ILE A 7 7.56 -18.95 -3.76
N ASN A 8 8.41 -19.69 -3.05
CA ASN A 8 8.03 -20.52 -1.89
C ASN A 8 8.54 -19.86 -0.61
N THR A 9 8.07 -18.65 -0.33
CA THR A 9 8.15 -18.09 1.01
C THR A 9 6.77 -18.25 1.62
N ASN A 10 6.64 -19.11 2.63
CA ASN A 10 5.51 -19.03 3.54
C ASN A 10 5.69 -17.90 4.56
N ASP A 11 6.72 -17.06 4.36
CA ASP A 11 7.13 -16.02 5.30
C ASP A 11 6.28 -14.76 5.16
N TYR A 12 5.71 -14.52 3.97
CA TYR A 12 4.78 -13.41 3.73
C TYR A 12 3.97 -13.57 2.42
N GLN A 13 2.85 -12.85 2.35
CA GLN A 13 2.03 -12.66 1.16
C GLN A 13 1.83 -11.17 0.90
N ILE A 14 2.15 -10.70 -0.32
CA ILE A 14 1.77 -9.36 -0.79
C ILE A 14 0.35 -9.45 -1.36
N LEU A 15 -0.57 -8.69 -0.78
CA LEU A 15 -1.96 -8.62 -1.22
C LEU A 15 -2.16 -7.59 -2.34
N ASP A 16 -1.50 -6.44 -2.21
CA ASP A 16 -1.63 -5.33 -3.16
C ASP A 16 -0.37 -4.47 -3.17
N THR A 17 -0.11 -3.86 -4.33
CA THR A 17 0.96 -2.89 -4.52
C THR A 17 0.39 -1.68 -5.27
N VAL A 18 0.47 -0.48 -4.66
CA VAL A 18 -0.04 0.76 -5.28
C VAL A 18 1.11 1.72 -5.52
N GLN A 19 1.17 2.25 -6.74
CA GLN A 19 2.17 3.22 -7.18
C GLN A 19 1.73 4.67 -6.92
N PHE A 20 2.69 5.52 -6.51
CA PHE A 20 2.46 6.95 -6.28
C PHE A 20 3.54 7.82 -6.94
N PRO A 21 3.17 8.99 -7.50
CA PRO A 21 1.81 9.43 -7.79
C PRO A 21 1.07 8.44 -8.72
N GLN A 22 -0.24 8.28 -8.50
CA GLN A 22 -1.04 7.44 -9.40
C GLN A 22 -1.20 8.20 -10.72
N PRO A 23 -0.95 7.55 -11.87
CA PRO A 23 -1.08 8.23 -13.14
C PRO A 23 -2.56 8.51 -13.44
N ASP A 24 -2.85 9.68 -13.99
CA ASP A 24 -4.22 10.15 -14.21
C ASP A 24 -5.04 9.14 -15.03
N ARG A 25 -6.13 8.63 -14.45
CA ARG A 25 -6.97 7.59 -15.08
C ARG A 25 -7.61 8.03 -16.40
N GLU A 26 -7.74 9.34 -16.64
CA GLU A 26 -8.28 9.88 -17.89
C GLU A 26 -7.32 9.75 -19.07
N ILE A 27 -5.99 9.70 -18.83
CA ILE A 27 -4.98 9.57 -19.89
C ILE A 27 -5.01 8.16 -20.50
N TYR A 28 -5.34 7.12 -19.73
CA TYR A 28 -5.34 5.74 -20.22
C TYR A 28 -6.54 5.36 -21.09
N GLN A 29 -7.68 6.05 -20.96
CA GLN A 29 -8.86 5.76 -21.80
C GLN A 29 -8.77 6.40 -23.19
N SER A 30 -7.96 7.46 -23.35
CA SER A 30 -7.71 8.12 -24.64
C SER A 30 -6.53 7.50 -25.42
N ALA A 31 -5.61 6.80 -24.75
CA ALA A 31 -4.39 6.25 -25.35
C ALA A 31 -4.55 4.88 -26.06
N SER A 32 -5.77 4.55 -26.52
CA SER A 32 -5.95 3.45 -27.48
C SER A 32 -5.36 3.87 -28.83
N ARG A 33 -4.05 3.57 -29.00
CA ARG A 33 -3.19 3.69 -30.21
C ARG A 33 -2.20 4.87 -30.20
N SER A 34 -0.94 4.52 -29.90
CA SER A 34 0.28 5.09 -30.52
C SER A 34 0.94 6.35 -29.96
N GLN A 35 0.60 6.83 -28.76
CA GLN A 35 1.37 7.89 -28.10
C GLN A 35 1.62 7.54 -26.62
N CYS A 36 2.87 7.22 -26.30
CA CYS A 36 3.37 7.32 -24.93
C CYS A 36 3.32 8.81 -24.58
N ASN A 37 2.25 9.26 -23.92
CA ASN A 37 2.14 10.65 -23.49
C ASN A 37 3.26 10.93 -22.46
N ALA A 38 4.16 11.84 -22.81
CA ALA A 38 5.32 12.24 -22.00
C ALA A 38 4.93 13.00 -20.72
N ASP A 39 3.63 13.21 -20.48
CA ASP A 39 3.09 14.02 -19.39
C ASP A 39 2.50 13.17 -18.23
N SER A 40 2.68 11.84 -18.23
CA SER A 40 2.31 11.04 -17.06
C SER A 40 3.32 11.29 -15.93
N PRO A 41 2.89 11.60 -14.70
CA PRO A 41 3.81 11.87 -13.62
C PRO A 41 4.67 10.64 -13.34
N GLU A 42 5.97 10.86 -13.15
CA GLU A 42 6.93 9.79 -12.84
C GLU A 42 6.54 9.13 -11.51
N VAL A 43 6.43 7.80 -11.52
CA VAL A 43 6.20 7.01 -10.29
C VAL A 43 7.45 7.14 -9.43
N ARG A 44 7.27 7.58 -8.19
CA ARG A 44 8.33 7.82 -7.22
C ARG A 44 8.32 6.83 -6.07
N TRP A 45 7.15 6.32 -5.69
CA TRP A 45 6.99 5.41 -4.56
C TRP A 45 6.08 4.24 -4.87
N LEU A 46 6.32 3.14 -4.17
CA LEU A 46 5.42 2.00 -4.09
C LEU A 46 4.94 1.83 -2.65
N THR A 47 3.68 1.46 -2.49
CA THR A 47 3.13 0.98 -1.22
C THR A 47 2.84 -0.51 -1.34
N TYR A 48 2.97 -1.25 -0.24
CA TYR A 48 2.72 -2.68 -0.18
C TYR A 48 1.77 -3.00 0.96
N THR A 49 0.74 -3.78 0.66
CA THR A 49 -0.17 -4.38 1.65
C THR A 49 0.26 -5.83 1.84
N ILE A 50 0.75 -6.19 3.03
CA ILE A 50 1.46 -7.46 3.26
C ILE A 50 0.88 -8.19 4.46
N ILE A 51 0.70 -9.50 4.37
CA ILE A 51 0.49 -10.40 5.50
C ILE A 51 1.80 -11.13 5.77
N LYS A 52 2.24 -11.16 7.03
CA LYS A 52 3.52 -11.77 7.43
C LYS A 52 3.35 -12.87 8.50
N GLU A 53 2.21 -12.90 9.16
CA GLU A 53 1.94 -13.83 10.27
C GLU A 53 0.52 -14.39 10.16
N ASP A 54 0.35 -15.66 10.50
CA ASP A 54 -0.95 -16.31 10.70
C ASP A 54 -1.50 -15.86 12.07
N THR A 55 -2.04 -14.66 12.10
CA THR A 55 -2.57 -14.02 13.31
C THR A 55 -3.88 -14.66 13.78
N ASN A 56 -4.53 -15.47 12.95
CA ASN A 56 -5.78 -16.14 13.27
C ASN A 56 -5.60 -17.63 13.66
N GLY A 57 -4.44 -18.22 13.35
CA GLY A 57 -4.03 -19.57 13.76
C GLY A 57 -4.59 -20.71 12.89
N ASP A 58 -5.01 -20.45 11.65
CA ASP A 58 -5.56 -21.49 10.75
C ASP A 58 -4.52 -22.19 9.88
N GLY A 59 -3.24 -21.84 10.06
CA GLY A 59 -2.10 -22.38 9.34
C GLY A 59 -1.90 -21.76 7.96
N LYS A 60 -2.55 -20.64 7.64
CA LYS A 60 -2.43 -19.95 6.36
C LYS A 60 -2.14 -18.47 6.58
N LEU A 61 -1.42 -17.88 5.63
CA LEU A 61 -1.39 -16.43 5.46
C LEU A 61 -2.51 -16.07 4.50
N SER A 62 -3.55 -15.38 4.97
CA SER A 62 -4.71 -15.04 4.14
C SER A 62 -5.49 -13.84 4.68
N ASP A 63 -6.49 -13.35 3.93
CA ASP A 63 -7.28 -12.15 4.25
C ASP A 63 -7.79 -12.00 5.70
N PRO A 64 -8.09 -13.07 6.48
CA PRO A 64 -8.42 -12.93 7.90
C PRO A 64 -7.28 -12.44 8.80
N ASP A 65 -6.03 -12.54 8.32
CA ASP A 65 -4.84 -12.12 9.06
C ASP A 65 -4.62 -10.61 9.05
N LEU A 66 -3.88 -10.14 10.04
CA LEU A 66 -3.52 -8.74 10.13
C LEU A 66 -2.48 -8.37 9.07
N ILE A 67 -2.64 -7.14 8.57
CA ILE A 67 -1.87 -6.57 7.48
C ILE A 67 -0.81 -5.61 8.04
N THR A 68 0.34 -5.58 7.38
CA THR A 68 1.36 -4.55 7.46
C THR A 68 1.32 -3.70 6.19
N LEU A 69 1.36 -2.37 6.34
CA LEU A 69 1.53 -1.45 5.22
C LEU A 69 2.98 -0.94 5.21
N ALA A 70 3.63 -1.09 4.07
CA ALA A 70 5.00 -0.66 3.84
C ALA A 70 5.10 0.27 2.62
N ILE A 71 6.22 0.97 2.51
CA ILE A 71 6.56 1.80 1.35
C ILE A 71 8.00 1.56 0.89
N SER A 72 8.30 1.93 -0.36
CA SER A 72 9.65 1.98 -0.92
C SER A 72 9.74 3.07 -1.98
N ASP A 73 10.96 3.33 -2.45
CA ASP A 73 11.18 3.99 -3.74
C ASP A 73 10.57 3.16 -4.89
N ALA A 74 10.38 3.80 -6.05
CA ALA A 74 9.82 3.16 -7.26
C ALA A 74 10.62 1.95 -7.75
N ASP A 75 11.91 1.88 -7.43
CA ASP A 75 12.79 0.75 -7.77
C ASP A 75 12.85 -0.34 -6.67
N GLY A 76 12.10 -0.17 -5.58
CA GLY A 76 12.05 -1.08 -4.44
C GLY A 76 13.13 -0.85 -3.38
N GLN A 77 14.02 0.13 -3.54
CA GLN A 77 14.96 0.53 -2.49
C GLN A 77 14.26 1.23 -1.32
N ASN A 78 14.95 1.32 -0.18
CA ASN A 78 14.45 1.99 1.03
C ASN A 78 13.09 1.46 1.55
N TYR A 79 12.86 0.15 1.36
CA TYR A 79 11.68 -0.53 1.91
C TYR A 79 11.56 -0.29 3.42
N THR A 80 10.42 0.27 3.83
CA THR A 80 10.13 0.65 5.22
C THR A 80 8.70 0.25 5.58
N GLU A 81 8.55 -0.52 6.65
CA GLU A 81 7.23 -0.87 7.23
C GLU A 81 6.75 0.26 8.13
N LEU A 82 5.55 0.79 7.88
CA LEU A 82 5.06 2.00 8.54
C LEU A 82 3.93 1.71 9.53
N LEU A 83 2.99 0.85 9.14
CA LEU A 83 1.80 0.55 9.93
C LEU A 83 1.63 -0.96 10.05
N PHE A 84 1.36 -1.42 11.27
CA PHE A 84 1.29 -2.84 11.63
C PHE A 84 -0.09 -3.19 12.17
N ASP A 85 -0.39 -4.49 12.27
CA ASP A 85 -1.59 -5.02 12.92
C ASP A 85 -2.91 -4.45 12.37
N LEU A 86 -2.93 -4.11 11.07
CA LEU A 86 -4.07 -3.53 10.40
C LEU A 86 -5.11 -4.64 10.16
N LYS A 87 -6.30 -4.49 10.70
CA LYS A 87 -7.42 -5.39 10.38
C LYS A 87 -7.93 -5.18 8.96
N ARG A 88 -7.85 -3.95 8.47
CA ARG A 88 -8.32 -3.57 7.13
C ARG A 88 -7.70 -2.25 6.70
N LEU A 89 -7.25 -2.18 5.46
CA LEU A 89 -6.94 -0.93 4.77
C LEU A 89 -8.20 -0.44 4.04
N TYR A 90 -8.61 0.81 4.26
CA TYR A 90 -9.77 1.40 3.56
C TYR A 90 -9.36 2.24 2.35
N GLY A 91 -8.23 2.93 2.43
CA GLY A 91 -7.77 3.76 1.32
C GLY A 91 -6.44 4.43 1.57
N LEU A 92 -5.81 4.81 0.46
CA LEU A 92 -4.55 5.53 0.35
C LEU A 92 -4.79 6.73 -0.56
N THR A 93 -4.36 7.93 -0.18
CA THR A 93 -4.54 9.15 -0.99
C THR A 93 -3.32 10.04 -0.86
N LEU A 94 -2.68 10.35 -1.99
CA LEU A 94 -1.56 11.28 -2.05
C LEU A 94 -2.09 12.72 -2.03
N THR A 95 -1.46 13.58 -1.24
CA THR A 95 -1.75 15.02 -1.25
C THR A 95 -0.84 15.74 -2.25
N GLU A 96 -1.39 16.66 -3.04
CA GLU A 96 -0.63 17.38 -4.09
C GLU A 96 0.45 18.32 -3.53
N GLU A 97 0.25 18.90 -2.34
CA GLU A 97 1.10 20.00 -1.87
C GLU A 97 2.43 19.55 -1.24
N GLN A 98 2.53 18.31 -0.75
CA GLN A 98 3.64 17.89 0.13
C GLN A 98 4.05 16.42 0.03
N ASP A 99 3.62 15.69 -1.01
CA ASP A 99 3.91 14.25 -1.17
C ASP A 99 3.59 13.42 0.09
N ARG A 100 2.55 13.83 0.81
CA ARG A 100 2.06 13.11 1.99
C ARG A 100 1.05 12.09 1.59
N LEU A 101 1.14 10.92 2.19
CA LEU A 101 0.16 9.85 2.01
C LEU A 101 -0.80 9.85 3.19
N ILE A 102 -2.08 10.10 2.90
CA ILE A 102 -3.18 9.90 3.84
C ILE A 102 -3.62 8.45 3.75
N ILE A 103 -3.66 7.77 4.90
CA ILE A 103 -3.98 6.36 5.02
C ILE A 103 -5.16 6.22 5.98
N ILE A 104 -6.24 5.59 5.52
CA ILE A 104 -7.42 5.31 6.34
C ILE A 104 -7.52 3.79 6.54
N TYR A 105 -7.62 3.35 7.79
CA TYR A 105 -7.57 1.92 8.12
C TYR A 105 -8.34 1.58 9.40
N LEU A 106 -8.56 0.29 9.63
CA LEU A 106 -9.09 -0.28 10.86
C LEU A 106 -7.96 -0.98 11.62
N GLN A 107 -7.74 -0.58 12.87
CA GLN A 107 -6.78 -1.22 13.77
C GLN A 107 -7.39 -1.29 15.16
N ASN A 108 -7.31 -2.45 15.83
CA ASN A 108 -7.89 -2.63 17.16
C ASN A 108 -9.36 -2.18 17.26
N ASN A 109 -10.16 -2.48 16.23
CA ASN A 109 -11.58 -2.10 16.10
C ASN A 109 -11.85 -0.58 16.09
N ARG A 110 -10.83 0.26 15.87
CA ARG A 110 -10.97 1.71 15.71
C ARG A 110 -10.54 2.12 14.32
N ARG A 111 -11.35 2.97 13.68
CA ARG A 111 -10.97 3.57 12.40
C ARG A 111 -9.94 4.66 12.69
N LYS A 112 -8.84 4.64 11.97
CA LYS A 112 -7.75 5.59 12.11
C LYS A 112 -7.46 6.24 10.78
N ILE A 113 -6.97 7.47 10.86
CA ILE A 113 -6.31 8.17 9.77
C ILE A 113 -4.86 8.38 10.16
N SER A 114 -3.92 8.14 9.25
CA SER A 114 -2.52 8.49 9.44
C SER A 114 -2.02 9.30 8.26
N VAL A 115 -1.16 10.25 8.56
CA VAL A 115 -0.44 11.04 7.56
C VAL A 115 1.00 10.58 7.57
N VAL A 116 1.50 10.16 6.41
CA VAL A 116 2.87 9.69 6.21
C VAL A 116 3.62 10.68 5.32
N ASP A 117 4.86 10.96 5.69
CA ASP A 117 5.84 11.63 4.83
C ASP A 117 6.56 10.58 3.98
N LEU A 118 6.40 10.64 2.66
CA LEU A 118 6.98 9.66 1.74
C LEU A 118 8.48 9.86 1.50
N PHE A 119 9.03 11.05 1.75
CA PHE A 119 10.48 11.29 1.63
C PHE A 119 11.24 10.84 2.86
N GLN A 120 10.63 11.03 4.03
CA GLN A 120 11.22 10.70 5.33
C GLN A 120 10.87 9.29 5.80
N TYR A 121 10.05 8.57 5.04
CA TYR A 121 9.63 7.21 5.35
C TYR A 121 9.02 7.06 6.75
N GLN A 122 8.18 8.02 7.15
CA GLN A 122 7.69 8.09 8.53
C GLN A 122 6.22 8.50 8.64
N VAL A 123 5.56 7.95 9.66
CA VAL A 123 4.24 8.40 10.10
C VAL A 123 4.40 9.72 10.85
N LEU A 124 3.83 10.80 10.32
CA LEU A 124 3.83 12.12 10.93
C LEU A 124 2.75 12.26 12.01
N SER A 125 1.56 11.72 11.76
CA SER A 125 0.45 11.76 12.70
C SER A 125 -0.49 10.57 12.53
N THR A 126 -1.19 10.23 13.61
CA THR A 126 -2.26 9.25 13.63
C THR A 126 -3.40 9.76 14.52
N GLU A 127 -4.61 9.77 13.99
CA GLU A 127 -5.81 10.17 14.71
C GLU A 127 -6.88 9.07 14.64
N ASP A 128 -7.67 8.92 15.70
CA ASP A 128 -8.87 8.09 15.68
C ASP A 128 -9.98 8.86 14.99
N LEU A 129 -10.60 8.27 13.96
CA LEU A 129 -11.79 8.83 13.35
C LEU A 129 -13.00 8.52 14.26
N PRO A 130 -13.78 9.54 14.68
CA PRO A 130 -14.98 9.31 15.46
C PRO A 130 -15.94 8.39 14.69
N GLY A 131 -16.60 7.48 15.41
CA GLY A 131 -17.62 6.63 14.82
C GLY A 131 -18.72 7.49 14.21
N LEU A 132 -19.08 7.21 12.95
CA LEU A 132 -20.32 7.71 12.34
C LEU A 132 -21.53 7.08 13.03
#